data_AF-A0A965DNP0-F1
#
_entry.id   AF-A0A965DNP0-F1
#
_cell.length_a   1.000
_cell.length_b   1.000
_cell.length_c   1.000
_cell.angle_alpha   90.00
_cell.angle_beta   90.00
_cell.angle_gamma   90.00
#
_symmetry.space_group_name_H-M   'P 1'
#
loop_
_entity.id
_entity.type
_entity.pdbx_description
1 polymer ?
#
loop_
_entity_poly.entity_id
_entity_poly.type
_entity_poly.pdbx_seq_one_letter_code
_entity_poly.pdbx_strand_id
1 'polypeptide(L)'
;MGISSVEVIKGPATLLYGADALGGVVYLVDAPFAASYTRSVEAGVDAFANSMGGRAQVMFRESYQRFRWLVALNYSNHADFQLPSGRFAKNSRFNDLGAKLSMSYSGQRSLFALRYTMSHSVAGIPGHTHDTTATPMTFQVEDRGRFYELPAQFFQNH
;
A
#
# COMPACT_ATOMS: atom_id res chain seq x y z
N MET A 1 -1.00 0.22 -5.04
CA MET A 1 -1.68 1.52 -5.06
C MET A 1 -1.11 2.35 -6.21
N GLY A 2 -1.91 2.84 -7.16
CA GLY A 2 -1.43 3.59 -8.33
C GLY A 2 -0.77 4.92 -7.99
N ILE A 3 0.49 4.84 -7.54
CA ILE A 3 1.41 5.93 -7.21
C ILE A 3 2.46 5.94 -8.31
N SER A 4 2.70 7.11 -8.90
CA SER A 4 3.73 7.30 -9.94
C SER A 4 5.10 7.53 -9.32
N SER A 5 5.18 8.35 -8.28
CA SER A 5 6.43 8.76 -7.67
C SER A 5 6.23 9.16 -6.20
N VAL A 6 7.35 9.21 -5.48
CA VAL A 6 7.42 9.66 -4.09
C VAL A 6 8.39 10.83 -4.04
N GLU A 7 7.94 11.95 -3.49
CA GLU A 7 8.72 13.17 -3.35
C GLU A 7 9.01 13.43 -1.87
N VAL A 8 10.26 13.80 -1.55
CA VAL A 8 10.68 14.12 -0.19
C VAL A 8 10.97 15.62 -0.11
N ILE A 9 10.18 16.33 0.69
CA ILE A 9 10.29 17.78 0.89
C ILE A 9 10.93 18.03 2.24
N LYS A 10 12.00 18.82 2.26
CA LYS A 10 12.76 19.18 3.47
C LYS A 10 12.93 20.71 3.58
N GLY A 11 13.09 21.21 4.80
CA GLY A 11 13.35 22.63 5.06
C GLY A 11 12.09 23.49 5.08
N PRO A 12 12.20 24.82 4.92
CA PRO A 12 11.09 25.77 5.14
C PRO A 12 9.82 25.49 4.31
N ALA A 13 9.96 24.83 3.16
CA ALA A 13 8.84 24.46 2.29
C ALA A 13 7.86 23.45 2.93
N THR A 14 8.24 22.78 4.02
CA THR A 14 7.37 21.81 4.71
C THR A 14 6.19 22.47 5.43
N LEU A 15 6.31 23.77 5.78
CA LEU A 15 5.23 24.54 6.42
C LEU A 15 3.93 24.60 5.59
N LEU A 16 4.03 24.51 4.27
CA LEU A 16 2.86 24.47 3.37
C LEU A 16 1.99 23.22 3.56
N TYR A 17 2.54 22.17 4.18
CA TYR A 17 1.88 20.89 4.36
C TYR A 17 1.44 20.63 5.81
N GLY A 18 1.80 21.52 6.75
CA GLY A 18 1.36 21.45 8.14
C GLY A 18 2.40 21.98 9.12
N ALA A 19 1.92 22.53 10.24
CA ALA A 19 2.78 23.11 11.28
C ALA A 19 3.70 22.07 11.96
N ASP A 20 3.33 20.78 11.92
CA ASP A 20 4.08 19.67 12.55
C ASP A 20 5.05 18.95 11.59
N ALA A 21 5.27 19.51 10.39
CA ALA A 21 6.16 18.94 9.38
C ALA A 21 7.67 19.22 9.64
N LEU A 22 8.07 19.24 10.92
CA LEU A 22 9.43 19.57 11.39
C LEU A 22 10.48 18.56 10.88
N GLY A 23 10.07 17.31 10.66
CA GLY A 23 10.92 16.24 10.13
C GLY A 23 10.97 16.13 8.60
N GLY A 24 10.18 16.93 7.88
CA GLY A 24 9.98 16.77 6.43
C GLY A 24 8.62 16.17 6.07
N VAL A 25 8.31 16.16 4.76
CA VAL A 25 7.06 15.62 4.22
C VAL A 25 7.39 14.61 3.13
N VAL A 26 6.77 13.44 3.20
CA VAL A 26 6.77 12.45 2.12
C VAL A 26 5.46 12.62 1.35
N TYR A 27 5.55 13.10 0.12
CA TYR A 27 4.42 13.31 -0.74
C TYR A 27 4.32 12.18 -1.78
N LEU A 28 3.16 11.54 -1.86
CA LEU A 28 2.91 10.46 -2.80
C LEU A 28 2.17 11.03 -4.01
N VAL A 29 2.79 10.97 -5.18
CA VAL A 29 2.19 11.45 -6.43
C VAL A 29 1.38 10.32 -7.07
N ASP A 30 0.10 10.56 -7.31
CA ASP A 30 -0.77 9.61 -8.00
C ASP A 30 -0.32 9.35 -9.44
N ALA A 31 -0.59 8.14 -9.94
CA ALA A 31 -0.45 7.84 -11.36
C ALA A 31 -1.29 8.82 -12.21
N PRO A 32 -0.73 9.37 -13.31
CA PRO A 32 -1.47 10.28 -14.18
C PRO A 32 -2.57 9.54 -14.93
N PHE A 33 -3.56 10.28 -15.45
CA PHE A 33 -4.53 9.72 -16.40
C PHE A 33 -3.85 9.33 -17.72
N ALA A 34 -4.54 8.56 -18.57
CA ALA A 34 -4.07 8.25 -19.91
C ALA A 34 -3.90 9.52 -20.76
N ALA A 35 -3.07 9.45 -21.80
CA ALA A 35 -2.95 10.52 -22.79
C ALA A 35 -4.30 10.79 -23.49
N SER A 36 -4.47 11.98 -24.08
CA SER A 36 -5.74 12.36 -24.71
C SER A 36 -6.18 11.37 -25.79
N TYR A 37 -7.44 10.95 -25.76
CA TYR A 37 -8.02 9.94 -26.67
C TYR A 37 -7.32 8.58 -26.62
N THR A 38 -6.78 8.19 -25.47
CA THR A 38 -6.13 6.89 -25.30
C THR A 38 -6.66 6.13 -24.09
N ARG A 39 -6.42 4.83 -24.12
CA ARG A 39 -6.74 3.88 -23.06
C ARG A 39 -5.49 3.04 -22.78
N SER A 40 -5.20 2.78 -21.51
CA SER A 40 -4.08 1.93 -21.09
C SER A 40 -4.51 0.97 -19.98
N VAL A 41 -3.99 -0.25 -20.03
CA VAL A 41 -4.10 -1.24 -18.96
C VAL A 41 -2.68 -1.65 -18.57
N GLU A 42 -2.39 -1.63 -17.28
CA GLU A 42 -1.16 -2.13 -16.71
C GLU A 42 -1.51 -3.19 -15.67
N ALA A 43 -0.78 -4.30 -15.67
CA ALA A 43 -0.93 -5.35 -14.67
C ALA A 43 0.46 -5.84 -14.27
N GLY A 44 0.60 -6.24 -13.01
CA GLY A 44 1.86 -6.74 -12.47
C GLY A 44 1.61 -7.76 -11.38
N VAL A 45 2.50 -8.75 -11.31
CA VAL A 45 2.52 -9.75 -10.25
C VAL A 45 3.95 -9.86 -9.74
N ASP A 46 4.12 -9.71 -8.43
CA ASP A 46 5.40 -9.87 -7.73
C ASP A 46 5.33 -11.09 -6.82
N ALA A 47 6.42 -11.87 -6.75
CA ALA A 47 6.56 -13.00 -5.85
C ALA A 47 7.74 -12.77 -4.90
N PHE A 48 7.55 -13.09 -3.62
CA PHE A 48 8.51 -12.81 -2.55
C PHE A 48 8.89 -14.12 -1.86
N ALA A 49 10.11 -14.61 -2.12
CA ALA A 49 10.56 -15.90 -1.57
C ALA A 49 10.61 -15.90 -0.03
N ASN A 50 11.14 -14.83 0.59
CA ASN A 50 11.36 -14.76 2.04
C ASN A 50 10.04 -14.93 2.84
N SER A 51 8.98 -14.22 2.45
CA SER A 51 7.66 -14.29 3.10
C SER A 51 6.71 -15.26 2.40
N MET A 52 7.18 -16.03 1.41
CA MET A 52 6.33 -16.81 0.49
C MET A 52 5.13 -15.99 -0.02
N GLY A 53 5.36 -14.70 -0.25
CA GLY A 53 4.31 -13.73 -0.51
C GLY A 53 4.05 -13.54 -1.99
N GLY A 54 2.89 -13.00 -2.30
CA GLY A 54 2.53 -12.56 -3.63
C GLY A 54 1.84 -11.20 -3.58
N ARG A 55 2.09 -10.38 -4.59
CA ARG A 55 1.36 -9.14 -4.84
C ARG A 55 0.84 -9.16 -6.27
N ALA A 56 -0.43 -8.79 -6.44
CA ALA A 56 -1.02 -8.55 -7.74
C ALA A 56 -1.56 -7.12 -7.80
N GLN A 57 -1.33 -6.44 -8.91
CA GLN A 57 -1.87 -5.12 -9.17
C GLN A 57 -2.37 -5.00 -10.59
N VAL A 58 -3.46 -4.24 -10.76
CA VAL A 58 -4.02 -3.89 -12.05
C VAL A 58 -4.38 -2.41 -12.01
N MET A 59 -4.07 -1.70 -13.09
CA MET A 59 -4.44 -0.31 -13.27
C MET A 59 -5.03 -0.11 -14.66
N PHE A 60 -6.19 0.50 -14.67
CA PHE A 60 -6.90 0.89 -15.86
C PHE A 60 -6.94 2.41 -15.96
N ARG A 61 -6.67 2.95 -17.15
CA ARG A 61 -6.78 4.39 -17.40
C ARG A 61 -7.40 4.64 -18.76
N GLU A 62 -8.20 5.70 -18.83
CA GLU A 62 -8.82 6.14 -20.07
C GLU A 62 -9.00 7.65 -20.06
N SER A 63 -8.73 8.28 -21.19
CA SER A 63 -9.00 9.69 -21.40
C SER A 63 -9.67 9.85 -22.75
N TYR A 64 -10.90 10.36 -22.76
CA TYR A 64 -11.66 10.60 -23.98
C TYR A 64 -12.30 11.99 -23.93
N GLN A 65 -12.00 12.81 -24.95
CA GLN A 65 -12.44 14.21 -25.01
C GLN A 65 -12.15 14.97 -23.71
N ARG A 66 -13.20 15.29 -22.96
CA ARG A 66 -13.16 16.06 -21.70
C ARG A 66 -13.13 15.19 -20.46
N PHE A 67 -13.33 13.87 -20.59
CA PHE A 67 -13.42 12.95 -19.47
C PHE A 67 -12.14 12.12 -19.32
N ARG A 68 -11.74 11.89 -18.08
CA ARG A 68 -10.61 11.04 -17.72
C ARG A 68 -10.96 10.16 -16.54
N TRP A 69 -10.53 8.91 -16.62
CA TRP A 69 -10.83 7.84 -15.67
C TRP A 69 -9.55 7.10 -15.32
N LEU A 70 -9.41 6.73 -14.06
CA LEU A 70 -8.38 5.83 -13.57
C LEU A 70 -8.97 4.93 -12.50
N VAL A 71 -8.77 3.63 -12.65
CA VAL A 71 -9.12 2.61 -11.65
C VAL A 71 -7.87 1.82 -11.34
N ALA A 72 -7.51 1.65 -10.08
CA ALA A 72 -6.40 0.81 -9.68
C ALA A 72 -6.82 -0.13 -8.57
N LEU A 73 -6.42 -1.40 -8.69
CA LEU A 73 -6.62 -2.44 -7.70
C LEU A 73 -5.26 -3.03 -7.32
N ASN A 74 -5.09 -3.37 -6.04
CA ASN A 74 -3.97 -4.17 -5.59
C ASN A 74 -4.38 -5.15 -4.50
N TYR A 75 -3.72 -6.29 -4.50
CA TYR A 75 -3.85 -7.30 -3.47
C TYR A 75 -2.47 -7.84 -3.12
N SER A 76 -2.17 -7.97 -1.82
CA SER A 76 -0.94 -8.55 -1.32
C SER A 76 -1.26 -9.59 -0.26
N ASN A 77 -0.59 -10.73 -0.28
CA ASN A 77 -0.68 -11.73 0.77
C ASN A 77 0.71 -12.30 1.06
N HIS A 78 1.14 -12.17 2.31
CA HIS A 78 2.45 -12.58 2.77
C HIS A 78 2.31 -13.47 3.99
N ALA A 79 3.04 -14.58 4.00
CA ALA A 79 3.21 -15.41 5.18
C ALA A 79 4.32 -14.85 6.08
N ASP A 80 4.56 -15.49 7.23
CA ASP A 80 5.62 -15.07 8.15
C ASP A 80 6.98 -15.07 7.43
N PHE A 81 7.76 -14.00 7.61
CA PHE A 81 9.05 -13.86 6.93
C PHE A 81 10.13 -14.72 7.61
N GLN A 82 11.05 -15.25 6.81
CA GLN A 82 12.15 -16.07 7.27
C GLN A 82 13.29 -15.22 7.84
N LEU A 83 13.78 -15.62 9.00
CA LEU A 83 14.92 -15.05 9.69
C LEU A 83 16.24 -15.70 9.22
N PRO A 84 17.39 -15.03 9.43
CA PRO A 84 18.69 -15.62 9.12
C PRO A 84 18.99 -16.94 9.83
N SER A 85 18.33 -17.20 10.97
CA SER A 85 18.41 -18.46 11.72
C SER A 85 17.73 -19.63 11.01
N GLY A 86 17.01 -19.39 9.91
CA GLY A 86 16.20 -20.39 9.20
C GLY A 86 14.77 -20.52 9.75
N ARG A 87 14.50 -20.01 10.95
CA ARG A 87 13.16 -19.94 11.57
C ARG A 87 12.34 -18.79 10.99
N PHE A 88 11.06 -18.70 11.36
CA PHE A 88 10.17 -17.63 10.91
C PHE A 88 9.82 -16.67 12.06
N ALA A 89 9.70 -15.39 11.73
CA ALA A 89 9.25 -14.39 12.69
C ALA A 89 7.75 -14.58 12.96
N LYS A 90 7.43 -15.04 14.18
CA LYS A 90 6.05 -15.34 14.59
C LYS A 90 5.15 -14.13 14.37
N ASN A 91 4.00 -14.35 13.74
CA ASN A 91 2.96 -13.34 13.55
C ASN A 91 3.41 -12.11 12.77
N SER A 92 4.25 -12.30 11.74
CA SER A 92 4.72 -11.24 10.82
C SER A 92 4.02 -11.22 9.48
N ARG A 93 3.20 -12.24 9.20
CA ARG A 93 2.28 -12.32 8.06
C ARG A 93 1.35 -11.10 7.97
N PHE A 94 0.96 -10.75 6.74
CA PHE A 94 0.00 -9.68 6.49
C PHE A 94 -0.77 -9.90 5.18
N ASN A 95 -1.94 -9.28 5.07
CA ASN A 95 -2.69 -9.17 3.84
C ASN A 95 -3.13 -7.72 3.61
N ASP A 96 -3.17 -7.32 2.35
CA ASP A 96 -3.56 -5.98 1.93
C ASP A 96 -4.48 -6.06 0.72
N LEU A 97 -5.56 -5.30 0.76
CA LEU A 97 -6.44 -5.01 -0.35
C LEU A 97 -6.53 -3.50 -0.54
N GLY A 98 -6.36 -3.04 -1.77
CA GLY A 98 -6.42 -1.63 -2.12
C GLY A 98 -7.22 -1.40 -3.38
N ALA A 99 -8.02 -0.34 -3.37
CA ALA A 99 -8.74 0.14 -4.54
C ALA A 99 -8.65 1.67 -4.63
N LYS A 100 -8.50 2.18 -5.85
CA LYS A 100 -8.51 3.61 -6.15
C LYS A 100 -9.38 3.87 -7.38
N LEU A 101 -10.21 4.89 -7.31
CA LEU A 101 -11.01 5.42 -8.39
C LEU A 101 -10.74 6.93 -8.51
N SER A 102 -10.33 7.37 -9.69
CA SER A 102 -10.15 8.78 -10.00
C SER A 102 -10.90 9.12 -11.27
N MET A 103 -11.62 10.24 -11.23
CA MET A 103 -12.39 10.79 -12.34
C MET A 103 -12.04 12.26 -12.52
N SER A 104 -12.00 12.72 -13.76
CA SER A 104 -11.85 14.14 -14.05
C SER A 104 -12.64 14.57 -15.28
N TYR A 105 -13.20 15.78 -15.21
CA TYR A 105 -13.87 16.45 -16.31
C TYR A 105 -13.25 17.84 -16.55
N SER A 106 -12.82 18.10 -17.78
CA SER A 106 -12.26 19.39 -18.21
C SER A 106 -13.31 20.18 -19.01
N GLY A 107 -13.89 21.22 -18.39
CA GLY A 107 -14.68 22.23 -19.08
C GLY A 107 -13.80 23.22 -19.85
N GLN A 108 -14.41 24.23 -20.48
CA GLN A 108 -13.65 25.24 -21.24
C GLN A 108 -12.76 26.13 -20.37
N ARG A 109 -13.15 26.37 -19.11
CA ARG A 109 -12.44 27.21 -18.13
C ARG A 109 -12.45 26.61 -16.71
N SER A 110 -12.72 25.32 -16.59
CA SER A 110 -12.87 24.64 -15.30
C SER A 110 -12.38 23.20 -15.37
N LEU A 111 -11.87 22.70 -14.24
CA LEU A 111 -11.47 21.32 -14.07
C LEU A 111 -12.15 20.79 -12.81
N PHE A 112 -12.91 19.71 -12.97
CA PHE A 112 -13.47 18.96 -11.85
C PHE A 112 -12.70 17.65 -11.73
N ALA A 113 -12.34 17.27 -10.52
CA ALA A 113 -11.68 16.01 -10.24
C ALA A 113 -12.25 15.41 -8.96
N LEU A 114 -12.59 14.13 -9.02
CA LEU A 114 -13.04 13.33 -7.88
C LEU A 114 -12.08 12.17 -7.73
N ARG A 115 -11.61 11.93 -6.51
CA ARG A 115 -10.73 10.83 -6.17
C ARG A 115 -11.25 10.12 -4.95
N TYR A 116 -11.22 8.80 -5.00
CA TYR A 116 -11.71 7.93 -3.95
C TYR A 116 -10.75 6.76 -3.77
N THR A 117 -10.32 6.50 -2.53
CA THR A 117 -9.34 5.46 -2.23
C THR A 117 -9.85 4.65 -1.05
N MET A 118 -9.88 3.34 -1.21
CA MET A 118 -10.19 2.39 -0.14
C MET A 118 -8.98 1.49 0.08
N SER A 119 -8.72 1.17 1.34
CA SER A 119 -7.72 0.16 1.71
C SER A 119 -8.18 -0.62 2.91
N HIS A 120 -7.96 -1.93 2.86
CA HIS A 120 -8.13 -2.83 3.99
C HIS A 120 -6.84 -3.63 4.16
N SER A 121 -6.26 -3.59 5.35
CA SER A 121 -5.02 -4.30 5.67
C SER A 121 -5.17 -5.00 7.00
N VAL A 122 -4.69 -6.23 7.07
CA VAL A 122 -4.56 -6.99 8.31
C VAL A 122 -3.11 -7.40 8.45
N ALA A 123 -2.44 -6.87 9.47
CA ALA A 123 -1.05 -7.16 9.76
C ALA A 123 -0.92 -7.85 11.11
N GLY A 124 -0.15 -8.94 11.17
CA GLY A 124 0.25 -9.53 12.43
C GLY A 124 1.13 -8.57 13.23
N ILE A 125 1.23 -8.82 14.54
CA ILE A 125 2.10 -8.07 15.46
C ILE A 125 3.22 -9.00 15.95
N PRO A 126 4.41 -8.93 15.32
CA PRO A 126 5.59 -9.65 15.79
C PRO A 126 6.04 -9.15 17.16
N GLY A 127 6.69 -10.01 17.95
CA GLY A 127 7.25 -9.58 19.24
C GLY A 127 6.22 -9.41 20.35
N HIS A 128 4.94 -9.71 20.11
CA HIS A 128 3.90 -9.59 21.13
C HIS A 128 3.88 -10.81 22.06
N THR A 129 3.99 -10.57 23.36
CA THR A 129 3.82 -11.59 24.42
C THR A 129 3.36 -10.94 25.72
N HIS A 130 2.63 -11.70 26.53
CA HIS A 130 2.29 -11.33 27.91
C HIS A 130 3.18 -12.07 28.94
N ASP A 131 4.16 -12.85 28.47
CA ASP A 131 5.10 -13.58 29.32
C ASP A 131 6.20 -12.65 29.84
N THR A 132 6.43 -12.69 31.14
CA THR A 132 7.50 -11.94 31.83
C THR A 132 8.90 -12.50 31.59
N THR A 133 9.02 -13.71 31.02
CA THR A 133 10.29 -14.41 30.76
C THR A 133 10.60 -14.58 29.26
N ALA A 134 10.01 -13.73 28.42
CA ALA A 134 10.18 -13.80 26.99
C ALA A 134 11.65 -13.65 26.55
N THR A 135 12.06 -14.51 25.61
CA THR A 135 13.38 -14.46 24.97
C THR A 135 13.22 -14.21 23.47
N PRO A 136 14.28 -13.84 22.74
CA PRO A 136 14.23 -13.75 21.29
C PRO A 136 13.74 -15.03 20.59
N MET A 137 13.90 -16.20 21.23
CA MET A 137 13.43 -17.48 20.70
C MET A 137 11.91 -17.64 20.80
N THR A 138 11.26 -16.97 21.75
CA THR A 138 9.80 -16.99 21.95
C THR A 138 9.04 -16.42 20.73
N PHE A 139 9.70 -15.58 19.92
CA PHE A 139 9.15 -14.94 18.73
C PHE A 139 9.56 -15.62 17.42
N GLN A 140 10.20 -16.78 17.50
CA GLN A 140 10.66 -17.55 16.34
C GLN A 140 9.97 -18.90 16.29
N VAL A 141 9.26 -19.18 15.20
CA VAL A 141 8.56 -20.45 14.97
C VAL A 141 9.24 -21.27 13.89
N GLU A 142 9.14 -22.59 13.99
CA GLU A 142 9.71 -23.51 13.00
C GLU A 142 8.83 -23.60 11.75
N ASP A 143 7.51 -23.53 11.93
CA ASP A 143 6.54 -23.55 10.85
C ASP A 143 6.15 -22.13 10.41
N ARG A 144 6.03 -21.94 9.09
CA ARG A 144 5.61 -20.65 8.53
C ARG A 144 4.09 -20.53 8.52
N GLY A 145 3.55 -19.58 9.28
CA GLY A 145 2.13 -19.26 9.26
C GLY A 145 1.74 -18.32 8.11
N ARG A 146 0.56 -18.55 7.51
CA ARG A 146 -0.03 -17.66 6.49
C ARG A 146 -1.40 -17.12 6.92
N PHE A 147 -2.17 -17.93 7.63
CA PHE A 147 -3.49 -17.54 8.06
C PHE A 147 -3.44 -16.58 9.22
N TYR A 148 -4.44 -15.72 9.26
CA TYR A 148 -4.68 -14.77 10.33
C TYR A 148 -4.58 -15.43 11.72
N GLU A 149 -3.89 -14.75 12.63
CA GLU A 149 -3.71 -15.15 14.03
C GLU A 149 -3.80 -13.90 14.91
N LEU A 150 -4.35 -14.03 16.11
CA LEU A 150 -4.38 -12.94 17.09
C LEU A 150 -3.07 -12.93 17.89
N PRO A 151 -2.54 -11.73 18.23
CA PRO A 151 -3.09 -10.42 17.96
C PRO A 151 -2.74 -9.90 16.55
N ALA A 152 -3.60 -9.06 16.00
CA ALA A 152 -3.39 -8.45 14.69
C ALA A 152 -3.89 -7.00 14.69
N GLN A 153 -3.28 -6.18 13.85
CA GLN A 153 -3.70 -4.82 13.60
C GLN A 153 -4.55 -4.76 12.33
N PHE A 154 -5.69 -4.08 12.43
CA PHE A 154 -6.61 -3.87 11.33
C PHE A 154 -6.55 -2.41 10.91
N PHE A 155 -6.28 -2.18 9.63
CA PHE A 155 -6.38 -0.85 9.02
C PHE A 155 -7.49 -0.87 8.00
N GLN A 156 -8.44 0.05 8.14
CA GLN A 156 -9.49 0.27 7.17
C GLN A 156 -9.61 1.75 6.88
N ASN A 157 -9.46 2.10 5.60
CA ASN A 157 -9.61 3.46 5.09
C ASN A 157 -10.62 3.43 3.95
N HIS A 158 -11.47 4.45 3.89
CA HIS A 158 -12.51 4.64 2.89
C HIS A 158 -12.81 6.12 2.72
#